data_AF-A0A517R7C7-F1
#
_entry.id   AF-A0A517R7C7-F1
#
_cell.length_a   1.000
_cell.length_b   1.000
_cell.length_c   1.000
_cell.angle_alpha   90.00
_cell.angle_beta   90.00
_cell.angle_gamma   90.00
#
_symmetry.space_group_name_H-M   'P 1'
#
loop_
_entity.id
_entity.type
_entity.pdbx_description
1 polymer ?
#
loop_
_entity_poly.entity_id
_entity_poly.type
_entity_poly.pdbx_seq_one_letter_code
_entity_poly.pdbx_strand_id
1 'polypeptide(L)'
;MDEKSAFREEKLAVVSDAAEALASAWKADGFKGRKRKQAVARLAETFGRVEALFPGVRGTAERVFEAYLTPCTVRDAEAILADLERTGPFPVEHPLLERLWAAGGPDIEQVPPTDRVIRARLGPVGLILDGPPRRHSGYDNTPLNAVCFASTGGDGDHYSLIPIDGTITAQSPVVLSFPSEEEPVFVGENLKQFLCAGLHWGYFDFFANLEDEQSETAGWWFGEEVDAQQQEFLRSLAEELDLEPIPPATVDPDELWAKFSPLLENRSDAML
;
A
#
# COMPACT_ATOMS: atom_id res chain seq x y z
N MET A 1 9.43 31.70 -8.47
CA MET A 1 8.18 30.97 -8.18
C MET A 1 8.63 29.64 -7.62
N ASP A 2 8.35 29.37 -6.34
CA ASP A 2 8.82 28.16 -5.65
C ASP A 2 8.25 26.92 -6.36
N GLU A 3 9.08 25.90 -6.57
CA GLU A 3 8.72 24.62 -7.17
C GLU A 3 7.52 23.99 -6.45
N LYS A 4 7.41 24.22 -5.14
CA LYS A 4 6.25 23.82 -4.32
C LYS A 4 4.97 24.58 -4.66
N SER A 5 5.06 25.79 -5.19
CA SER A 5 3.91 26.63 -5.59
C SER A 5 3.39 26.26 -6.97
N ALA A 6 4.29 25.95 -7.92
CA ALA A 6 3.90 25.47 -9.25
C ALA A 6 3.24 24.07 -9.16
N PHE A 7 3.83 23.19 -8.34
CA PHE A 7 3.28 21.86 -8.04
C PHE A 7 1.92 21.92 -7.32
N ARG A 8 1.67 22.97 -6.54
CA ARG A 8 0.39 23.22 -5.87
C ARG A 8 -0.69 23.70 -6.85
N GLU A 9 -0.36 24.61 -7.77
CA GLU A 9 -1.30 25.08 -8.80
C GLU A 9 -1.66 23.97 -9.79
N GLU A 10 -0.68 23.15 -10.16
CA GLU A 10 -0.90 21.98 -10.99
C GLU A 10 -1.82 20.97 -10.29
N LYS A 11 -1.70 20.78 -8.97
CA LYS A 11 -2.60 19.93 -8.15
C LYS A 11 -4.04 20.43 -8.07
N LEU A 12 -4.23 21.74 -7.96
CA LEU A 12 -5.56 22.36 -7.94
C LEU A 12 -6.28 22.20 -9.29
N ALA A 13 -5.55 22.18 -10.41
CA ALA A 13 -6.13 22.15 -11.74
C ALA A 13 -6.96 20.88 -12.02
N VAL A 14 -6.48 19.68 -11.65
CA VAL A 14 -7.20 18.43 -11.99
C VAL A 14 -8.09 17.85 -10.89
N VAL A 15 -8.01 18.39 -9.68
CA VAL A 15 -9.16 18.25 -8.75
C VAL A 15 -10.39 18.97 -9.34
N SER A 16 -10.17 20.14 -9.96
CA SER A 16 -11.22 20.84 -10.71
C SER A 16 -11.71 20.01 -11.90
N ASP A 17 -10.82 19.42 -12.68
CA ASP A 17 -11.20 18.61 -13.87
C ASP A 17 -11.95 17.32 -13.50
N ALA A 18 -11.56 16.63 -12.42
CA ALA A 18 -12.28 15.43 -11.93
C ALA A 18 -13.70 15.77 -11.44
N ALA A 19 -13.85 16.91 -10.76
CA ALA A 19 -15.16 17.43 -10.38
C ALA A 19 -16.02 17.80 -11.60
N GLU A 20 -15.41 18.35 -12.66
CA GLU A 20 -16.10 18.63 -13.93
C GLU A 20 -16.49 17.36 -14.70
N ALA A 21 -15.66 16.31 -14.65
CA ALA A 21 -15.94 15.01 -15.25
C ALA A 21 -17.11 14.30 -14.55
N LEU A 22 -17.12 14.27 -13.21
CA LEU A 22 -18.25 13.79 -12.40
C LEU A 22 -19.51 14.63 -12.64
N ALA A 23 -19.38 15.96 -12.70
CA ALA A 23 -20.49 16.85 -13.03
C ALA A 23 -21.03 16.64 -14.46
N SER A 24 -20.19 16.21 -15.39
CA SER A 24 -20.56 15.89 -16.78
C SER A 24 -21.18 14.50 -16.91
N ALA A 25 -20.66 13.48 -16.21
CA ALA A 25 -21.31 12.18 -16.08
C ALA A 25 -22.73 12.34 -15.49
N TRP A 26 -22.90 13.24 -14.51
CA TRP A 26 -24.20 13.61 -13.99
C TRP A 26 -25.13 14.35 -14.96
N LYS A 27 -24.60 15.09 -15.94
CA LYS A 27 -25.42 15.69 -17.00
C LYS A 27 -26.04 14.61 -17.88
N ALA A 28 -25.36 13.47 -18.07
CA ALA A 28 -25.85 12.36 -18.88
C ALA A 28 -26.98 11.59 -18.19
N ASP A 29 -26.99 11.54 -16.86
CA ASP A 29 -27.90 10.69 -16.06
C ASP A 29 -29.27 11.32 -15.71
N GLY A 30 -29.63 12.45 -16.32
CA GLY A 30 -31.00 12.99 -16.28
C GLY A 30 -31.45 13.67 -14.98
N PHE A 31 -30.58 13.86 -13.97
CA PHE A 31 -30.92 14.60 -12.75
C PHE A 31 -31.21 16.10 -13.03
N LYS A 32 -32.47 16.54 -12.83
CA LYS A 32 -32.89 17.94 -13.03
C LYS A 32 -33.17 18.68 -11.71
N GLY A 33 -32.89 19.99 -11.69
CA GLY A 33 -33.40 20.95 -10.69
C GLY A 33 -32.63 21.04 -9.36
N ARG A 34 -33.36 21.34 -8.27
CA ARG A 34 -32.83 21.65 -6.93
C ARG A 34 -31.98 20.53 -6.32
N LYS A 35 -32.34 19.27 -6.60
CA LYS A 35 -31.62 18.08 -6.13
C LYS A 35 -30.20 17.98 -6.70
N ARG A 36 -30.00 18.39 -7.96
CA ARG A 36 -28.66 18.45 -8.59
C ARG A 36 -27.77 19.48 -7.90
N LYS A 37 -28.30 20.69 -7.63
CA LYS A 37 -27.53 21.74 -6.95
C LYS A 37 -27.12 21.34 -5.53
N GLN A 38 -27.99 20.66 -4.80
CA GLN A 38 -27.69 20.17 -3.45
C GLN A 38 -26.65 19.04 -3.47
N ALA A 39 -26.75 18.10 -4.41
CA ALA A 39 -25.78 17.01 -4.54
C ALA A 39 -24.39 17.53 -4.92
N VAL A 40 -24.30 18.42 -5.92
CA VAL A 40 -23.02 19.04 -6.32
C VAL A 40 -22.40 19.87 -5.19
N ALA A 41 -23.21 20.63 -4.44
CA ALA A 41 -22.72 21.40 -3.30
C ALA A 41 -22.20 20.49 -2.18
N ARG A 42 -22.91 19.40 -1.88
CA ARG A 42 -22.50 18.43 -0.86
C ARG A 42 -21.23 17.68 -1.26
N LEU A 43 -21.08 17.33 -2.54
CA LEU A 43 -19.86 16.71 -3.04
C LEU A 43 -18.67 17.68 -2.98
N ALA A 44 -18.86 18.92 -3.43
CA ALA A 44 -17.82 19.95 -3.36
C ALA A 44 -17.40 20.25 -1.91
N GLU A 45 -18.36 20.23 -0.97
CA GLU A 45 -18.10 20.34 0.47
C GLU A 45 -17.32 19.13 1.00
N THR A 46 -17.73 17.90 0.67
CA THR A 46 -17.01 16.67 1.03
C THR A 46 -15.60 16.66 0.47
N PHE A 47 -15.41 17.01 -0.80
CA PHE A 47 -14.09 17.11 -1.41
C PHE A 47 -13.24 18.22 -0.79
N GLY A 48 -13.84 19.38 -0.48
CA GLY A 48 -13.15 20.45 0.26
C GLY A 48 -12.71 20.01 1.65
N ARG A 49 -13.46 19.13 2.32
CA ARG A 49 -13.07 18.52 3.60
C ARG A 49 -11.95 17.49 3.43
N VAL A 50 -12.04 16.62 2.42
CA VAL A 50 -10.98 15.65 2.09
C VAL A 50 -9.68 16.37 1.72
N GLU A 51 -9.71 17.43 0.90
CA GLU A 51 -8.54 18.22 0.53
C GLU A 51 -7.93 18.96 1.74
N ALA A 52 -8.77 19.53 2.61
CA ALA A 52 -8.32 20.21 3.83
C ALA A 52 -7.67 19.25 4.83
N LEU A 53 -8.14 18.00 4.88
CA LEU A 53 -7.57 16.94 5.71
C LEU A 53 -6.30 16.33 5.09
N PHE A 54 -6.18 16.36 3.76
CA PHE A 54 -5.20 15.53 3.05
C PHE A 54 -4.57 16.23 1.82
N PRO A 55 -3.49 17.01 2.01
CA PRO A 55 -2.78 17.65 0.90
C PRO A 55 -2.04 16.61 0.02
N GLY A 56 -2.65 16.16 -1.10
CA GLY A 56 -1.96 15.32 -2.10
C GLY A 56 -2.66 14.04 -2.60
N VAL A 57 -3.94 13.81 -2.27
CA VAL A 57 -4.71 12.56 -2.56
C VAL A 57 -4.95 12.28 -4.06
N ARG A 58 -4.62 13.22 -4.95
CA ARG A 58 -5.09 13.30 -6.34
C ARG A 58 -4.79 12.08 -7.20
N GLY A 59 -3.57 11.54 -7.14
CA GLY A 59 -3.19 10.38 -7.95
C GLY A 59 -3.95 9.10 -7.57
N THR A 60 -4.48 9.01 -6.35
CA THR A 60 -5.27 7.84 -5.90
C THR A 60 -6.73 7.98 -6.32
N ALA A 61 -7.30 9.19 -6.21
CA ALA A 61 -8.68 9.45 -6.63
C ALA A 61 -8.87 9.25 -8.14
N GLU A 62 -7.97 9.78 -8.97
CA GLU A 62 -8.05 9.64 -10.43
C GLU A 62 -8.03 8.18 -10.88
N ARG A 63 -7.16 7.34 -10.29
CA ARG A 63 -7.06 5.92 -10.64
C ARG A 63 -8.25 5.09 -10.14
N VAL A 64 -8.81 5.44 -8.99
CA VAL A 64 -10.06 4.85 -8.51
C VAL A 64 -11.21 5.24 -9.43
N PHE A 65 -11.26 6.48 -9.92
CA PHE A 65 -12.29 6.87 -10.89
C PHE A 65 -12.07 6.22 -12.27
N GLU A 66 -10.85 6.18 -12.80
CA GLU A 66 -10.54 5.55 -14.09
C GLU A 66 -10.80 4.05 -14.12
N ALA A 67 -10.48 3.32 -13.04
CA ALA A 67 -10.75 1.89 -12.94
C ALA A 67 -12.27 1.55 -12.86
N TYR A 68 -13.08 2.51 -12.39
CA TYR A 68 -14.53 2.35 -12.22
C TYR A 68 -15.36 3.06 -13.30
N LEU A 69 -14.74 3.59 -14.36
CA LEU A 69 -15.47 4.22 -15.46
C LEU A 69 -16.05 3.17 -16.43
N THR A 70 -17.05 2.44 -15.93
CA THR A 70 -18.21 1.95 -16.68
C THR A 70 -19.32 1.55 -15.70
N PRO A 71 -20.54 2.08 -15.88
CA PRO A 71 -20.91 3.38 -15.34
C PRO A 71 -20.87 3.43 -13.79
N CYS A 72 -20.04 4.32 -13.24
CA CYS A 72 -20.01 4.63 -11.81
C CYS A 72 -21.26 5.43 -11.41
N THR A 73 -22.06 4.89 -10.48
CA THR A 73 -23.27 5.55 -9.97
C THR A 73 -22.93 6.55 -8.85
N VAL A 74 -23.88 7.41 -8.49
CA VAL A 74 -23.75 8.31 -7.33
C VAL A 74 -23.43 7.56 -6.05
N ARG A 75 -24.03 6.38 -5.89
CA ARG A 75 -23.82 5.54 -4.73
C ARG A 75 -22.39 4.99 -4.68
N ASP A 76 -21.81 4.69 -5.84
CA ASP A 76 -20.42 4.24 -5.94
C ASP A 76 -19.46 5.38 -5.61
N ALA A 77 -19.73 6.60 -6.10
CA ALA A 77 -18.95 7.79 -5.74
C ALA A 77 -19.06 8.16 -4.25
N GLU A 78 -20.25 8.06 -3.66
CA GLU A 78 -20.47 8.26 -2.21
C GLU A 78 -19.76 7.18 -1.38
N ALA A 79 -19.74 5.93 -1.83
CA ALA A 79 -19.01 4.84 -1.19
C ALA A 79 -17.49 5.05 -1.28
N ILE A 80 -16.97 5.45 -2.44
CA ILE A 80 -15.55 5.82 -2.64
C ILE A 80 -15.17 6.98 -1.71
N LEU A 81 -16.03 7.99 -1.57
CA LEU A 81 -15.79 9.13 -0.69
C LEU A 81 -15.84 8.75 0.79
N ALA A 82 -16.82 7.95 1.21
CA ALA A 82 -16.89 7.46 2.59
C ALA A 82 -15.69 6.57 2.92
N ASP A 83 -15.24 5.77 1.96
CA ASP A 83 -14.04 4.98 2.09
C ASP A 83 -12.79 5.87 2.15
N LEU A 84 -12.67 6.90 1.30
CA LEU A 84 -11.59 7.89 1.37
C LEU A 84 -11.64 8.77 2.63
N GLU A 85 -12.80 9.00 3.24
CA GLU A 85 -12.91 9.73 4.51
C GLU A 85 -12.51 8.83 5.70
N ARG A 86 -12.90 7.55 5.67
CA ARG A 86 -12.53 6.54 6.67
C ARG A 86 -11.06 6.12 6.57
N THR A 87 -10.57 6.02 5.34
CA THR A 87 -9.23 5.54 4.98
C THR A 87 -8.40 6.70 4.39
N GLY A 88 -8.62 7.96 4.77
CA GLY A 88 -7.93 9.09 4.11
C GLY A 88 -6.41 8.98 4.16
N PRO A 89 -5.64 9.40 3.13
CA PRO A 89 -4.23 9.00 2.95
C PRO A 89 -3.40 9.25 4.20
N PHE A 90 -2.84 8.18 4.74
CA PHE A 90 -1.92 8.29 5.86
C PHE A 90 -0.67 8.96 5.30
N PRO A 91 -0.17 10.03 5.94
CA PRO A 91 1.15 10.52 5.62
C PRO A 91 2.12 9.34 5.72
N VAL A 92 2.86 9.10 4.63
CA VAL A 92 3.93 8.10 4.59
C VAL A 92 5.21 8.85 4.88
N GLU A 93 5.67 8.76 6.13
CA GLU A 93 6.91 9.35 6.60
C GLU A 93 7.90 8.22 6.88
N HIS A 94 8.29 7.50 5.82
CA HIS A 94 9.07 6.28 5.95
C HIS A 94 10.30 6.28 5.03
N PRO A 95 11.45 6.81 5.48
CA PRO A 95 12.65 6.95 4.63
C PRO A 95 13.15 5.63 4.03
N LEU A 96 13.06 4.52 4.75
CA LEU A 96 13.45 3.22 4.23
C LEU A 96 12.48 2.67 3.16
N LEU A 97 11.20 3.06 3.20
CA LEU A 97 10.22 2.67 2.19
C LEU A 97 10.48 3.45 0.88
N GLU A 98 10.79 4.74 0.99
CA GLU A 98 11.23 5.55 -0.14
C GLU A 98 12.51 4.99 -0.78
N ARG A 99 13.49 4.61 0.04
CA ARG A 99 14.72 3.94 -0.42
C ARG A 99 14.42 2.59 -1.07
N LEU A 100 13.51 1.80 -0.51
CA LEU A 100 13.09 0.52 -1.08
C LEU A 100 12.46 0.70 -2.46
N TRP A 101 11.58 1.69 -2.65
CA TRP A 101 11.06 2.01 -3.99
C TRP A 101 12.13 2.50 -4.95
N ALA A 102 13.04 3.35 -4.50
CA ALA A 102 14.17 3.79 -5.31
C ALA A 102 15.03 2.58 -5.75
N ALA A 103 15.25 1.61 -4.85
CA ALA A 103 15.94 0.36 -5.15
C ALA A 103 15.13 -0.55 -6.10
N GLY A 104 13.80 -0.46 -6.11
CA GLY A 104 12.94 -1.15 -7.07
C GLY A 104 13.13 -0.72 -8.53
N GLY A 105 13.75 0.46 -8.77
CA GLY A 105 14.08 0.98 -10.09
C GLY A 105 13.24 2.18 -10.54
N PRO A 106 13.71 2.96 -11.53
CA PRO A 106 13.26 4.35 -11.79
C PRO A 106 11.88 4.53 -12.45
N ASP A 107 11.09 3.50 -12.71
CA ASP A 107 9.92 3.63 -13.60
C ASP A 107 8.61 3.05 -13.05
N ILE A 108 8.38 3.19 -11.74
CA ILE A 108 7.07 2.89 -11.15
C ILE A 108 5.94 3.77 -11.74
N GLU A 109 6.24 5.03 -12.07
CA GLU A 109 5.22 6.01 -12.48
C GLU A 109 5.05 6.12 -14.02
N GLN A 110 6.02 5.67 -14.82
CA GLN A 110 5.99 5.85 -16.29
C GLN A 110 5.54 4.61 -17.07
N VAL A 111 5.23 3.52 -16.37
CA VAL A 111 4.91 2.23 -16.99
C VAL A 111 3.39 1.99 -16.96
N PRO A 112 2.74 1.71 -18.11
CA PRO A 112 1.32 1.42 -18.15
C PRO A 112 0.95 0.26 -17.20
N PRO A 113 -0.23 0.28 -16.53
CA PRO A 113 -0.65 -0.78 -15.60
C PRO A 113 -0.62 -2.20 -16.17
N THR A 114 -0.69 -2.30 -17.50
CA THR A 114 -0.67 -3.54 -18.29
C THR A 114 0.72 -4.09 -18.57
N ASP A 115 1.77 -3.25 -18.54
CA ASP A 115 3.15 -3.61 -18.88
C ASP A 115 4.04 -3.66 -17.64
N ARG A 116 3.69 -4.52 -16.69
CA ARG A 116 4.36 -4.79 -15.41
C ARG A 116 5.85 -5.23 -15.52
N VAL A 117 6.72 -4.43 -16.13
CA VAL A 117 8.18 -4.61 -16.19
C VAL A 117 8.86 -4.08 -14.91
N ILE A 118 8.15 -3.30 -14.08
CA ILE A 118 8.53 -2.95 -12.69
C ILE A 118 8.67 -4.21 -11.81
N ARG A 119 7.99 -5.32 -12.15
CA ARG A 119 8.15 -6.63 -11.48
C ARG A 119 9.59 -7.16 -11.50
N ALA A 120 10.48 -6.63 -12.35
CA ALA A 120 11.68 -7.34 -12.76
C ALA A 120 12.82 -7.38 -11.74
N ARG A 121 13.04 -6.33 -10.93
CA ARG A 121 14.23 -6.29 -10.06
C ARG A 121 14.05 -7.10 -8.78
N LEU A 122 12.98 -6.83 -8.02
CA LEU A 122 12.73 -7.48 -6.72
C LEU A 122 11.78 -8.69 -6.82
N GLY A 123 11.14 -8.92 -7.97
CA GLY A 123 10.25 -10.06 -8.20
C GLY A 123 10.89 -11.44 -8.03
N PRO A 124 12.16 -11.67 -8.46
CA PRO A 124 12.82 -12.97 -8.24
C PRO A 124 12.97 -13.36 -6.78
N VAL A 125 12.89 -12.41 -5.85
CA VAL A 125 12.93 -12.67 -4.40
C VAL A 125 11.58 -12.46 -3.75
N GLY A 126 10.48 -12.40 -4.51
CA GLY A 126 9.12 -12.31 -3.96
C GLY A 126 8.76 -10.96 -3.35
N LEU A 127 9.36 -9.86 -3.79
CA LEU A 127 9.03 -8.52 -3.30
C LEU A 127 8.63 -7.60 -4.45
N ILE A 128 7.45 -7.81 -5.02
CA ILE A 128 6.94 -7.04 -6.15
C ILE A 128 6.32 -5.75 -5.62
N LEU A 129 7.06 -4.64 -5.66
CA LEU A 129 6.60 -3.37 -5.12
C LEU A 129 5.37 -2.83 -5.86
N ASP A 130 4.37 -2.41 -5.08
CA ASP A 130 3.21 -1.70 -5.58
C ASP A 130 3.51 -0.21 -5.63
N GLY A 131 3.50 0.33 -6.84
CA GLY A 131 3.85 1.70 -7.10
C GLY A 131 2.65 2.56 -7.48
N PRO A 132 2.35 3.66 -6.75
CA PRO A 132 2.66 3.98 -5.35
C PRO A 132 1.80 3.12 -4.38
N PRO A 133 2.08 3.11 -3.06
CA PRO A 133 1.42 2.18 -2.16
C PRO A 133 -0.07 2.40 -2.15
N ARG A 134 -0.79 1.29 -2.19
CA ARG A 134 -2.23 1.27 -2.36
C ARG A 134 -2.85 0.95 -1.03
N ARG A 135 -3.92 1.67 -0.69
CA ARG A 135 -4.77 1.26 0.42
C ARG A 135 -5.54 0.05 -0.02
N HIS A 136 -5.52 -0.99 0.81
CA HIS A 136 -6.34 -2.18 0.66
C HIS A 136 -6.23 -2.85 -0.73
N SER A 137 -5.61 -4.02 -0.78
CA SER A 137 -5.43 -4.81 -2.02
C SER A 137 -6.72 -5.22 -2.73
N GLY A 138 -7.85 -5.20 -2.03
CA GLY A 138 -9.17 -5.61 -2.50
C GLY A 138 -9.63 -6.94 -1.89
N TYR A 139 -8.76 -7.61 -1.15
CA TYR A 139 -9.04 -8.88 -0.49
C TYR A 139 -9.67 -8.66 0.88
N ASP A 140 -10.64 -9.50 1.25
CA ASP A 140 -11.44 -9.33 2.46
C ASP A 140 -10.64 -9.44 3.77
N ASN A 141 -9.52 -10.18 3.73
CA ASN A 141 -8.60 -10.38 4.85
C ASN A 141 -7.54 -9.27 4.98
N THR A 142 -7.62 -8.23 4.15
CA THR A 142 -6.73 -7.07 4.25
C THR A 142 -7.33 -6.05 5.22
N PRO A 143 -6.60 -5.62 6.27
CA PRO A 143 -7.10 -4.60 7.18
C PRO A 143 -7.45 -3.31 6.43
N LEU A 144 -8.53 -2.66 6.85
CA LEU A 144 -9.04 -1.43 6.21
C LEU A 144 -8.08 -0.26 6.32
N ASN A 145 -7.29 -0.23 7.39
CA ASN A 145 -6.23 0.73 7.61
C ASN A 145 -4.87 0.28 7.06
N ALA A 146 -4.79 -0.84 6.34
CA ALA A 146 -3.53 -1.31 5.76
C ALA A 146 -3.12 -0.48 4.53
N VAL A 147 -1.81 -0.23 4.42
CA VAL A 147 -1.18 0.39 3.25
C VAL A 147 -0.30 -0.65 2.55
N CYS A 148 -0.82 -1.27 1.50
CA CYS A 148 -0.12 -2.25 0.68
C CYS A 148 1.06 -1.58 -0.04
N PHE A 149 2.24 -2.16 0.08
CA PHE A 149 3.45 -1.65 -0.59
C PHE A 149 4.14 -2.68 -1.48
N ALA A 150 3.79 -3.96 -1.35
CA ALA A 150 4.33 -5.02 -2.20
C ALA A 150 3.40 -6.23 -2.27
N SER A 151 3.56 -7.05 -3.31
CA SER A 151 2.99 -8.41 -3.41
C SER A 151 4.11 -9.46 -3.45
N THR A 152 3.80 -10.68 -3.04
CA THR A 152 4.76 -11.79 -3.13
C THR A 152 4.89 -12.31 -4.57
N GLY A 153 3.84 -12.10 -5.38
CA GLY A 153 3.67 -12.72 -6.70
C GLY A 153 2.68 -13.89 -6.68
N GLY A 154 2.29 -14.37 -5.49
CA GLY A 154 1.14 -15.25 -5.28
C GLY A 154 -0.18 -14.54 -5.55
N ASP A 155 -1.25 -15.31 -5.77
CA ASP A 155 -2.58 -14.76 -6.01
C ASP A 155 -3.18 -14.20 -4.72
N GLY A 156 -3.19 -12.88 -4.61
CA GLY A 156 -3.73 -12.16 -3.46
C GLY A 156 -2.78 -12.02 -2.27
N ASP A 157 -1.57 -12.53 -2.39
CA ASP A 157 -0.56 -12.46 -1.34
C ASP A 157 0.17 -11.12 -1.38
N HIS A 158 0.07 -10.34 -0.30
CA HIS A 158 0.64 -8.99 -0.28
C HIS A 158 1.04 -8.49 1.10
N TYR A 159 2.03 -7.61 1.08
CA TYR A 159 2.59 -6.94 2.24
C TYR A 159 2.02 -5.55 2.40
N SER A 160 1.64 -5.24 3.63
CA SER A 160 1.10 -3.93 3.99
C SER A 160 1.72 -3.40 5.27
N LEU A 161 1.76 -2.09 5.41
CA LEU A 161 2.11 -1.40 6.66
C LEU A 161 0.84 -0.99 7.39
N ILE A 162 0.83 -1.13 8.71
CA ILE A 162 -0.26 -0.66 9.58
C ILE A 162 0.12 0.70 10.18
N PRO A 163 -0.72 1.73 10.06
CA PRO A 163 -0.44 3.03 10.64
C PRO A 163 -0.46 2.97 12.17
N ILE A 164 0.40 3.75 12.80
CA ILE A 164 0.34 4.05 14.24
C ILE A 164 -0.10 5.51 14.36
N ASP A 165 -1.15 5.78 15.14
CA ASP A 165 -1.76 7.10 15.26
C ASP A 165 -2.10 7.73 13.89
N GLY A 166 -2.58 6.90 12.96
CA GLY A 166 -2.97 7.34 11.60
C GLY A 166 -1.80 7.72 10.70
N THR A 167 -0.55 7.38 11.03
CA THR A 167 0.63 7.71 10.21
C THR A 167 1.45 6.46 9.94
N ILE A 168 1.95 6.32 8.70
CA ILE A 168 2.92 5.28 8.36
C ILE A 168 4.31 5.82 8.69
N THR A 169 4.98 5.19 9.65
CA THR A 169 6.31 5.60 10.14
C THR A 169 7.25 4.41 10.17
N ALA A 170 8.52 4.65 10.50
CA ALA A 170 9.50 3.57 10.70
C ALA A 170 9.16 2.59 11.84
N GLN A 171 8.11 2.85 12.63
CA GLN A 171 7.61 1.96 13.69
C GLN A 171 6.35 1.19 13.26
N SER A 172 5.81 1.45 12.07
CA SER A 172 4.64 0.76 11.55
C SER A 172 4.96 -0.71 11.27
N PRO A 173 4.20 -1.66 11.83
CA PRO A 173 4.44 -3.08 11.61
C PRO A 173 4.05 -3.49 10.19
N VAL A 174 4.67 -4.57 9.72
CA VAL A 174 4.39 -5.19 8.43
C VAL A 174 3.48 -6.38 8.64
N VAL A 175 2.41 -6.45 7.84
CA VAL A 175 1.52 -7.61 7.76
C VAL A 175 1.60 -8.24 6.39
N LEU A 176 1.46 -9.56 6.35
CA LEU A 176 1.16 -10.35 5.16
C LEU A 176 -0.33 -10.72 5.19
N SER A 177 -1.02 -10.43 4.11
CA SER A 177 -2.39 -10.91 3.87
C SER A 177 -2.35 -11.87 2.68
N PHE A 178 -2.98 -13.05 2.83
CA PHE A 178 -3.05 -14.06 1.78
C PHE A 178 -4.39 -14.83 1.84
N PRO A 179 -5.07 -15.10 0.70
CA PRO A 179 -6.51 -15.41 0.69
C PRO A 179 -6.95 -16.68 1.44
N SER A 180 -6.02 -17.57 1.79
CA SER A 180 -6.33 -18.77 2.56
C SER A 180 -6.51 -18.53 4.07
N GLU A 181 -6.14 -17.35 4.57
CA GLU A 181 -6.34 -16.97 5.97
C GLU A 181 -7.40 -15.89 6.12
N GLU A 182 -8.18 -16.01 7.20
CA GLU A 182 -9.20 -15.03 7.58
C GLU A 182 -8.57 -13.73 8.11
N GLU A 183 -7.43 -13.86 8.81
CA GLU A 183 -6.71 -12.76 9.46
C GLU A 183 -5.33 -12.55 8.83
N PRO A 184 -4.82 -11.31 8.81
CA PRO A 184 -3.45 -11.06 8.36
C PRO A 184 -2.44 -11.62 9.36
N VAL A 185 -1.23 -11.93 8.91
CA VAL A 185 -0.13 -12.32 9.80
C VAL A 185 0.89 -11.19 9.92
N PHE A 186 1.29 -10.84 11.14
CA PHE A 186 2.39 -9.90 11.33
C PHE A 186 3.73 -10.58 11.00
N VAL A 187 4.47 -9.96 10.08
CA VAL A 187 5.73 -10.49 9.52
C VAL A 187 6.92 -9.58 9.82
N GLY A 188 6.72 -8.57 10.67
CA GLY A 188 7.78 -7.74 11.22
C GLY A 188 7.21 -6.61 12.06
N GLU A 189 7.88 -6.28 13.15
CA GLU A 189 7.60 -5.14 14.02
C GLU A 189 7.71 -3.80 13.27
N ASN A 190 8.55 -3.78 12.22
CA ASN A 190 8.69 -2.67 11.31
C ASN A 190 9.29 -3.13 9.97
N LEU A 191 9.29 -2.23 8.98
CA LEU A 191 9.85 -2.51 7.66
C LEU A 191 11.32 -2.96 7.72
N LYS A 192 12.13 -2.40 8.63
CA LYS A 192 13.54 -2.80 8.73
C LYS A 192 13.67 -4.25 9.19
N GLN A 193 12.98 -4.65 10.26
CA GLN A 193 13.03 -6.03 10.74
C GLN A 193 12.54 -7.00 9.67
N PHE A 194 11.41 -6.70 9.02
CA PHE A 194 10.88 -7.50 7.91
C PHE A 194 11.90 -7.66 6.78
N LEU A 195 12.52 -6.56 6.31
CA LEU A 195 13.52 -6.62 5.25
C LEU A 195 14.76 -7.42 5.68
N CYS A 196 15.26 -7.22 6.90
CA CYS A 196 16.40 -7.96 7.44
C CYS A 196 16.14 -9.47 7.54
N ALA A 197 14.94 -9.87 7.99
CA ALA A 197 14.57 -11.27 8.14
C ALA A 197 14.34 -11.96 6.79
N GLY A 198 13.73 -11.25 5.83
CA GLY A 198 13.51 -11.73 4.47
C GLY A 198 14.79 -11.95 3.64
N LEU A 199 15.95 -11.43 4.07
CA LEU A 199 17.22 -11.67 3.37
C LEU A 199 17.65 -13.15 3.39
N HIS A 200 17.11 -13.97 4.29
CA HIS A 200 17.49 -15.38 4.40
C HIS A 200 16.84 -16.28 3.33
N TRP A 201 15.53 -16.10 3.07
CA TRP A 201 14.72 -16.94 2.18
C TRP A 201 14.20 -16.20 0.95
N GLY A 202 14.45 -14.89 0.85
CA GLY A 202 13.60 -14.01 0.06
C GLY A 202 12.25 -13.79 0.75
N TYR A 203 11.37 -13.08 0.06
CA TYR A 203 10.08 -12.59 0.56
C TYR A 203 8.90 -13.38 0.01
N PHE A 204 9.07 -14.36 -0.88
CA PHE A 204 7.99 -15.27 -1.24
C PHE A 204 7.88 -16.40 -0.20
N ASP A 205 9.00 -17.06 0.08
CA ASP A 205 9.07 -18.20 1.00
C ASP A 205 9.25 -17.78 2.47
N PHE A 206 9.36 -16.48 2.75
CA PHE A 206 9.61 -15.96 4.10
C PHE A 206 8.62 -16.50 5.14
N PHE A 207 7.33 -16.40 4.85
CA PHE A 207 6.28 -16.77 5.79
C PHE A 207 6.29 -18.26 6.13
N ALA A 208 6.51 -19.12 5.12
CA ALA A 208 6.55 -20.57 5.31
C ALA A 208 7.73 -21.04 6.19
N ASN A 209 8.74 -20.18 6.39
CA ASN A 209 9.98 -20.49 7.09
C ASN A 209 10.24 -19.58 8.31
N LEU A 210 9.21 -18.90 8.83
CA LEU A 210 9.33 -18.07 10.05
C LEU A 210 9.79 -18.87 11.27
N GLU A 211 9.36 -20.13 11.38
CA GLU A 211 9.67 -21.03 12.49
C GLU A 211 10.99 -21.80 12.29
N ASP A 212 11.76 -21.52 11.23
CA ASP A 212 13.00 -22.27 10.98
C ASP A 212 14.12 -21.91 11.98
N GLU A 213 14.26 -22.76 12.99
CA GLU A 213 15.29 -22.73 14.02
C GLU A 213 16.71 -23.01 13.48
N GLN A 214 16.88 -23.48 12.24
CA GLN A 214 18.22 -23.76 11.67
C GLN A 214 19.08 -22.49 11.44
N SER A 215 18.53 -21.31 11.75
CA SER A 215 19.09 -19.99 11.47
C SER A 215 19.89 -19.33 12.61
N GLU A 216 20.24 -20.05 13.69
CA GLU A 216 20.88 -19.48 14.90
C GLU A 216 22.24 -18.78 14.72
N THR A 217 22.84 -18.74 13.52
CA THR A 217 24.15 -18.12 13.29
C THR A 217 24.03 -16.75 12.62
N ALA A 218 24.54 -15.68 13.24
CA ALA A 218 24.75 -14.38 12.57
C ALA A 218 25.79 -14.49 11.42
N GLY A 219 25.56 -13.83 10.28
CA GLY A 219 26.33 -13.98 9.04
C GLY A 219 25.47 -13.95 7.75
N TRP A 220 26.01 -14.47 6.65
CA TRP A 220 25.23 -14.79 5.45
C TRP A 220 24.95 -16.28 5.44
N TRP A 221 23.73 -16.65 5.83
CA TRP A 221 23.19 -17.98 5.60
C TRP A 221 21.98 -17.79 4.70
N PHE A 222 21.89 -18.58 3.64
CA PHE A 222 20.75 -18.55 2.73
C PHE A 222 20.01 -19.87 2.88
N GLY A 223 18.69 -19.80 2.77
CA GLY A 223 17.88 -20.99 2.70
C GLY A 223 18.23 -21.85 1.49
N GLU A 224 17.98 -23.16 1.57
CA GLU A 224 18.33 -24.10 0.49
C GLU A 224 17.65 -23.77 -0.84
N GLU A 225 16.48 -23.10 -0.78
CA GLU A 225 15.67 -22.72 -1.94
C GLU A 225 16.17 -21.43 -2.63
N VAL A 226 17.12 -20.69 -2.02
CA VAL A 226 17.65 -19.44 -2.59
C VAL A 226 18.83 -19.73 -3.51
N ASP A 227 18.61 -19.60 -4.83
CA ASP A 227 19.64 -19.85 -5.83
C ASP A 227 20.76 -18.80 -5.85
N ALA A 228 21.88 -19.09 -6.51
CA ALA A 228 23.05 -18.21 -6.53
C ALA A 228 22.76 -16.79 -7.07
N GLN A 229 21.81 -16.64 -7.99
CA GLN A 229 21.41 -15.36 -8.55
C GLN A 229 20.60 -14.56 -7.53
N GLN A 230 19.64 -15.19 -6.85
CA GLN A 230 18.87 -14.60 -5.76
C GLN A 230 19.80 -14.20 -4.60
N GLN A 231 20.78 -15.04 -4.25
CA GLN A 231 21.77 -14.74 -3.20
C GLN A 231 22.59 -13.48 -3.50
N GLU A 232 23.15 -13.37 -4.70
CA GLU A 232 23.88 -12.18 -5.14
C GLU A 232 22.99 -10.93 -5.09
N PHE A 233 21.75 -11.09 -5.54
CA PHE A 233 20.78 -10.02 -5.54
C PHE A 233 20.39 -9.56 -4.12
N LEU A 234 20.12 -10.48 -3.19
CA LEU A 234 19.82 -10.16 -1.79
C LEU A 234 21.00 -9.47 -1.10
N ARG A 235 22.25 -9.87 -1.40
CA ARG A 235 23.45 -9.15 -0.93
C ARG A 235 23.49 -7.71 -1.43
N SER A 236 23.29 -7.51 -2.72
CA SER A 236 23.25 -6.16 -3.32
C SER A 236 22.14 -5.31 -2.72
N LEU A 237 20.96 -5.88 -2.48
CA LEU A 237 19.84 -5.17 -1.86
C LEU A 237 20.16 -4.77 -0.42
N ALA A 238 20.77 -5.67 0.36
CA ALA A 238 21.15 -5.40 1.74
C ALA A 238 22.19 -4.27 1.82
N GLU A 239 23.19 -4.27 0.94
CA GLU A 239 24.18 -3.19 0.84
C GLU A 239 23.53 -1.85 0.45
N GLU A 240 22.64 -1.86 -0.55
CA GLU A 240 21.94 -0.65 -1.04
C GLU A 240 21.03 -0.03 0.04
N LEU A 241 20.39 -0.87 0.85
CA LEU A 241 19.43 -0.45 1.88
C LEU A 241 20.04 -0.34 3.29
N ASP A 242 21.33 -0.66 3.47
CA ASP A 242 22.02 -0.70 4.77
C ASP A 242 21.31 -1.65 5.76
N LEU A 243 21.12 -2.90 5.30
CA LEU A 243 20.45 -3.97 6.04
C LEU A 243 21.47 -5.03 6.48
N GLU A 244 21.26 -5.57 7.67
CA GLU A 244 21.99 -6.73 8.18
C GLU A 244 21.02 -7.91 8.28
N PRO A 245 21.33 -9.10 7.73
CA PRO A 245 20.46 -10.27 7.85
C PRO A 245 20.30 -10.68 9.32
N ILE A 246 19.06 -11.05 9.69
CA ILE A 246 18.72 -11.57 11.02
C ILE A 246 18.01 -12.94 10.88
N PRO A 247 18.08 -13.81 11.90
CA PRO A 247 17.32 -15.07 11.91
C PRO A 247 15.82 -14.82 11.76
N PRO A 248 15.11 -15.53 10.86
CA PRO A 248 13.65 -15.40 10.75
C PRO A 248 12.93 -15.65 12.08
N ALA A 249 13.45 -16.56 12.90
CA ALA A 249 12.95 -16.84 14.25
C ALA A 249 13.00 -15.63 15.22
N THR A 250 13.65 -14.52 14.85
CA THR A 250 13.57 -13.26 15.61
C THR A 250 12.26 -12.49 15.36
N VAL A 251 11.47 -12.91 14.38
CA VAL A 251 10.13 -12.45 14.11
C VAL A 251 9.17 -13.47 14.72
N ASP A 252 8.60 -13.14 15.88
CA ASP A 252 7.60 -13.96 16.57
C ASP A 252 6.19 -13.44 16.21
N PRO A 253 5.42 -14.13 15.35
CA PRO A 253 4.11 -13.65 14.93
C PRO A 253 3.10 -13.54 16.08
N ASP A 254 3.20 -14.39 17.11
CA ASP A 254 2.31 -14.38 18.26
C ASP A 254 2.59 -13.16 19.16
N GLU A 255 3.87 -12.84 19.38
CA GLU A 255 4.26 -11.63 20.10
C GLU A 255 3.80 -10.38 19.34
N LEU A 256 4.03 -10.34 18.02
CA LEU A 256 3.62 -9.24 17.16
C LEU A 256 2.09 -9.09 17.13
N TRP A 257 1.36 -10.20 17.04
CA TRP A 257 -0.10 -10.19 17.09
C TRP A 257 -0.62 -9.64 18.42
N ALA A 258 -0.10 -10.11 19.56
CA ALA A 258 -0.47 -9.62 20.88
C ALA A 258 -0.22 -8.10 21.01
N LYS A 259 0.83 -7.59 20.36
CA LYS A 259 1.22 -6.18 20.39
C LYS A 259 0.38 -5.30 19.46
N PHE A 260 0.13 -5.75 18.24
CA PHE A 260 -0.36 -4.89 17.16
C PHE A 260 -1.78 -5.21 16.67
N SER A 261 -2.38 -6.34 17.03
CA SER A 261 -3.78 -6.63 16.70
C SER A 261 -4.77 -5.54 17.13
N PRO A 262 -4.60 -4.78 18.25
CA PRO A 262 -5.50 -3.68 18.58
C PRO A 262 -5.47 -2.50 17.59
N LEU A 263 -4.48 -2.45 16.70
CA LEU A 263 -4.38 -1.44 15.65
C LEU A 263 -5.16 -1.82 14.38
N LEU A 264 -5.58 -3.07 14.22
CA LEU A 264 -6.22 -3.52 12.98
C LEU A 264 -7.66 -3.01 12.90
N GLU A 265 -8.03 -2.47 11.74
CA GLU A 265 -9.42 -2.15 11.42
C GLU A 265 -9.98 -3.22 10.49
N ASN A 266 -10.75 -4.17 11.03
CA ASN A 266 -11.29 -5.28 10.24
C ASN A 266 -12.69 -4.95 9.67
N ARG A 267 -13.03 -5.57 8.53
CA ARG A 267 -14.36 -5.39 7.91
C ARG A 267 -15.51 -5.84 8.81
N SER A 268 -15.29 -6.88 9.61
CA SER A 268 -16.26 -7.42 10.57
C SER A 268 -16.69 -6.37 11.60
N ASP A 269 -15.77 -5.50 12.04
CA ASP A 269 -16.05 -4.47 13.03
C ASP A 269 -16.91 -3.32 12.46
N ALA A 270 -16.87 -3.11 11.14
CA ALA A 270 -17.61 -2.06 10.45
C ALA A 270 -19.07 -2.43 10.13
N MET A 271 -19.49 -3.67 10.38
CA MET A 271 -20.87 -4.15 10.12
C MET A 271 -21.76 -4.18 11.38
N LEU A 272 -21.26 -3.75 12.54
CA LEU A 272 -22.00 -3.60 13.80
C LEU A 272 -22.42 -2.15 14.05
#